data_AF-A0A3B0WV19-F1
#
_entry.id   AF-A0A3B0WV19-F1
#
_cell.length_a   1.000
_cell.length_b   1.000
_cell.length_c   1.000
_cell.angle_alpha   90.00
_cell.angle_beta   90.00
_cell.angle_gamma   90.00
#
_symmetry.space_group_name_H-M   'P 1'
#
loop_
_entity.id
_entity.type
_entity.pdbx_description
1 polymer ?
#
loop_
_entity_poly.entity_id
_entity_poly.type
_entity_poly.pdbx_seq_one_letter_code
_entity_poly.pdbx_strand_id
1 'polypeptide(L)'
;MARLTVEDCLPNVDNRFHLVLVAAKRARQIAMGAEALVEIDNDKPTVLALREISAGLVGPEILNEKSEELNMMPAAISADEISKEM
;
A
#
# COMPACT_ATOMS: atom_id res chain seq x y z
N MET A 1 -12.69 13.61 -2.09
CA MET A 1 -12.31 13.01 -0.79
C MET A 1 -13.51 12.29 -0.23
N ALA A 2 -13.62 11.01 -0.56
CA ALA A 2 -14.69 10.16 -0.07
C ALA A 2 -14.63 10.05 1.46
N ARG A 3 -15.79 10.09 2.12
CA ARG A 3 -15.91 9.76 3.54
C ARG A 3 -15.84 8.23 3.66
N LEU A 4 -14.70 7.72 4.10
CA LEU A 4 -14.47 6.29 4.34
C LEU A 4 -14.01 6.11 5.79
N THR A 5 -14.54 5.11 6.48
CA THR A 5 -14.10 4.79 7.84
C THR A 5 -13.47 3.39 7.89
N VAL A 6 -12.71 3.12 8.95
CA VAL A 6 -12.00 1.84 9.09
C VAL A 6 -12.95 0.68 9.32
N GLU A 7 -14.13 0.96 9.88
CA GLU A 7 -15.21 0.01 10.11
C GLU A 7 -15.70 -0.63 8.81
N ASP A 8 -15.67 0.11 7.70
CA ASP A 8 -16.06 -0.38 6.37
C ASP A 8 -15.11 -1.47 5.86
N CYS A 9 -13.89 -1.54 6.40
CA CYS A 9 -12.86 -2.51 5.98
C CYS A 9 -12.82 -3.78 6.85
N LEU A 10 -13.42 -3.74 8.05
CA LEU A 10 -13.36 -4.85 9.02
C LEU A 10 -14.05 -6.15 8.55
N PRO A 11 -15.14 -6.13 7.75
CA PRO A 11 -15.73 -7.37 7.24
C PRO A 11 -14.81 -8.19 6.34
N ASN A 12 -13.80 -7.55 5.73
CA ASN A 12 -12.90 -8.16 4.76
C ASN A 12 -11.53 -8.51 5.35
N VAL A 13 -11.26 -8.14 6.61
CA VAL A 13 -9.97 -8.40 7.28
C VAL A 13 -10.18 -8.75 8.75
N ASP A 14 -9.81 -9.96 9.14
CA ASP A 14 -9.99 -10.47 10.51
C ASP A 14 -9.10 -9.79 11.56
N ASN A 15 -8.04 -9.10 11.13
CA ASN A 15 -7.06 -8.46 12.01
C ASN A 15 -6.76 -7.02 11.59
N ARG A 16 -6.91 -6.08 12.53
CA ARG A 16 -6.64 -4.65 12.31
C ARG A 16 -5.19 -4.35 11.93
N PHE A 17 -4.22 -5.12 12.44
CA PHE A 17 -2.83 -4.98 12.02
C PHE A 17 -2.61 -5.45 10.59
N HIS A 18 -3.29 -6.52 10.17
CA HIS A 18 -3.26 -6.95 8.77
C HIS A 18 -3.89 -5.89 7.87
N LEU A 19 -4.98 -5.24 8.28
CA LEU A 19 -5.59 -4.16 7.50
C LEU A 19 -4.57 -3.05 7.19
N VAL A 20 -3.78 -2.64 8.19
CA VAL A 20 -2.72 -1.64 8.00
C VAL A 20 -1.66 -2.12 7.01
N LEU A 21 -1.21 -3.37 7.12
CA LEU A 21 -0.19 -3.94 6.24
C LEU A 21 -0.69 -4.08 4.79
N VAL A 22 -1.91 -4.58 4.60
CA VAL A 22 -2.57 -4.75 3.29
C VAL A 22 -2.74 -3.38 2.63
N ALA A 23 -3.32 -2.42 3.35
CA ALA A 23 -3.53 -1.07 2.84
C ALA A 23 -2.21 -0.38 2.48
N ALA A 24 -1.16 -0.53 3.31
CA ALA A 24 0.15 0.05 3.04
C ALA A 24 0.81 -0.56 1.78
N LYS A 25 0.76 -1.89 1.64
CA LYS A 25 1.32 -2.58 0.47
C LYS A 25 0.58 -2.18 -0.80
N ARG A 26 -0.76 -2.19 -0.76
CA ARG A 26 -1.58 -1.83 -1.92
C ARG A 26 -1.44 -0.36 -2.30
N ALA A 27 -1.46 0.55 -1.33
CA ALA A 27 -1.26 1.97 -1.59
C ALA A 27 0.10 2.26 -2.26
N ARG A 28 1.14 1.49 -1.91
CA ARG A 28 2.45 1.60 -2.57
C ARG A 28 2.39 1.16 -4.03
N GLN A 29 1.73 0.04 -4.32
CA GLN A 29 1.52 -0.41 -5.71
C GLN A 29 0.81 0.67 -6.53
N ILE A 30 -0.28 1.23 -6.01
CA ILE A 30 -1.03 2.31 -6.68
C ILE A 30 -0.13 3.55 -6.87
N ALA A 31 0.66 3.93 -5.87
CA ALA A 31 1.60 5.04 -5.98
C ALA A 31 2.72 4.79 -7.01
N MET A 32 3.07 3.54 -7.27
CA MET A 32 4.04 3.11 -8.29
C MET A 32 3.41 2.97 -9.68
N GLY A 33 2.11 3.26 -9.84
CA GLY A 33 1.41 3.24 -11.11
C GLY A 33 0.58 1.98 -11.36
N ALA A 34 0.37 1.12 -10.36
CA ALA A 34 -0.60 0.04 -10.49
C ALA A 34 -2.02 0.60 -10.67
N GLU A 35 -2.80 -0.08 -11.52
CA GLU A 35 -4.17 0.31 -11.80
C GLU A 35 -5.07 0.15 -10.56
N ALA A 36 -5.90 1.16 -10.29
CA ALA A 36 -6.89 1.12 -9.22
C ALA A 36 -8.13 0.34 -9.68
N LEU A 37 -8.65 -0.53 -8.82
CA LEU A 37 -9.82 -1.38 -9.10
C LEU A 37 -11.14 -0.68 -8.77
N VAL A 38 -11.08 0.55 -8.26
CA VAL A 38 -12.21 1.41 -7.93
C VAL A 38 -12.09 2.75 -8.65
N GLU A 39 -13.21 3.44 -8.83
CA GLU A 39 -13.21 4.74 -9.49
C GLU A 39 -12.34 5.77 -8.76
N ILE A 40 -11.46 6.41 -9.52
CA ILE A 40 -10.53 7.43 -9.06
C ILE A 40 -11.28 8.75 -8.93
N ASP A 41 -11.51 9.19 -7.68
CA ASP A 41 -12.17 10.47 -7.37
C ASP A 41 -11.21 11.44 -6.65
N ASN A 42 -10.08 11.76 -7.30
CA ASN A 42 -9.00 12.60 -6.74
C ASN A 42 -8.54 12.16 -5.33
N ASP A 43 -8.71 10.88 -5.01
CA ASP A 43 -8.36 10.31 -3.72
C ASP A 43 -6.87 9.95 -3.70
N LYS A 44 -6.25 10.04 -2.51
CA LYS A 44 -4.87 9.60 -2.33
C LYS A 44 -4.77 8.08 -2.48
N PRO A 45 -3.60 7.52 -2.87
CA PRO A 45 -3.40 6.08 -3.01
C PRO A 45 -3.82 5.26 -1.78
N THR A 46 -3.64 5.82 -0.58
CA THR A 46 -4.08 5.20 0.68
C THR A 46 -5.60 5.08 0.81
N VAL A 47 -6.34 6.08 0.34
CA VAL A 47 -7.81 6.06 0.36
C VAL A 47 -8.34 5.10 -0.70
N LEU A 48 -7.73 5.09 -1.89
CA LEU A 48 -8.06 4.11 -2.94
C LEU A 48 -7.85 2.67 -2.46
N ALA A 49 -6.71 2.37 -1.84
CA ALA A 49 -6.43 1.05 -1.27
C ALA A 49 -7.49 0.63 -0.23
N LEU A 50 -7.88 1.54 0.69
CA LEU A 50 -8.92 1.23 1.68
C LEU A 50 -10.30 1.02 1.03
N ARG A 51 -10.63 1.75 -0.05
CA ARG A 51 -11.87 1.54 -0.82
C ARG A 51 -11.88 0.19 -1.55
N GLU A 52 -10.75 -0.24 -2.08
CA GLU A 52 -10.62 -1.58 -2.67
C GLU A 52 -10.79 -2.68 -1.62
N ILE A 53 -10.21 -2.48 -0.43
CA ILE A 53 -10.36 -3.42 0.69
C ILE A 53 -11.81 -3.45 1.18
N SER A 54 -12.49 -2.31 1.33
CA SER A 54 -13.91 -2.30 1.75
C SER A 54 -14.85 -2.92 0.71
N ALA A 55 -14.50 -2.83 -0.58
CA ALA A 55 -15.20 -3.50 -1.67
C ALA A 55 -14.87 -5.00 -1.79
N GLY A 56 -13.93 -5.53 -0.99
CA GLY A 56 -13.51 -6.93 -1.04
C GLY A 56 -12.71 -7.30 -2.30
N LEU A 57 -12.13 -6.31 -2.98
CA LEU A 57 -11.33 -6.50 -4.20
C LEU A 57 -9.86 -6.78 -3.90
N VAL A 58 -9.39 -6.38 -2.71
CA VAL A 58 -8.02 -6.59 -2.23
C VAL A 58 -8.07 -7.09 -0.79
N GLY A 59 -7.36 -8.17 -0.51
CA GLY A 59 -7.30 -8.80 0.80
C GLY A 59 -5.87 -9.18 1.25
N PRO A 60 -5.75 -9.98 2.31
CA PRO A 60 -4.47 -10.36 2.91
C PRO A 60 -3.56 -11.17 1.99
N GLU A 61 -4.09 -11.79 0.94
CA GLU A 61 -3.33 -12.51 -0.09
C GLU A 61 -2.26 -11.65 -0.75
N ILE A 62 -2.49 -10.33 -0.86
CA ILE A 62 -1.51 -9.39 -1.40
C ILE A 62 -0.19 -9.45 -0.63
N LEU A 63 -0.20 -9.80 0.66
CA LEU A 63 1.01 -9.86 1.49
C LEU A 63 1.93 -11.01 1.09
N ASN A 64 1.39 -12.08 0.53
CA ASN A 64 2.14 -13.27 0.11
C ASN A 64 2.83 -13.09 -1.24
N GLU A 65 2.40 -12.11 -2.04
CA GLU A 65 3.05 -11.81 -3.32
C GLU A 65 4.48 -11.31 -3.09
N LYS A 66 5.44 -12.07 -3.62
CA LYS A 66 6.85 -11.69 -3.60
C LYS A 66 7.03 -10.57 -4.62
N SER A 67 7.02 -9.32 -4.14
CA SER A 67 7.32 -8.18 -4.99
C SER A 67 8.80 -8.25 -5.39
N GLU A 68 9.09 -8.70 -6.61
CA GLU A 68 10.41 -8.61 -7.27
C GLU A 68 10.92 -7.15 -7.31
N GLU A 69 10.03 -6.18 -7.08
CA GLU A 69 10.24 -4.73 -7.19
C GLU A 69 11.10 -4.11 -6.07
N LEU A 70 11.34 -4.80 -4.95
CA LEU A 70 12.24 -4.31 -3.89
C LEU A 70 13.72 -4.25 -4.35
N ASN A 71 14.07 -4.86 -5.48
CA ASN A 71 15.42 -4.80 -6.06
C ASN A 71 15.66 -3.59 -6.98
N MET A 72 14.66 -2.74 -7.26
CA MET A 72 14.78 -1.65 -8.25
C MET A 72 14.84 -0.24 -7.63
N MET A 73 15.01 -0.12 -6.32
CA MET A 73 15.41 1.15 -5.70
C MET A 73 16.88 1.03 -5.29
N PRO A 74 17.84 1.75 -5.91
CA PRO A 74 19.07 2.01 -5.20
C PRO A 74 18.68 2.76 -3.93
N ALA A 75 19.02 2.21 -2.77
CA ALA A 75 18.97 2.95 -1.53
C ALA A 75 19.76 4.24 -1.77
N ALA A 76 19.07 5.38 -1.90
CA ALA A 76 19.68 6.69 -1.98
C ALA A 76 20.17 7.10 -0.58
N ILE A 77 21.10 6.30 -0.06
CA ILE A 77 22.12 6.66 0.90
C ILE A 77 23.33 5.87 0.39
N SER A 78 24.18 6.49 -0.42
CA SER A 78 25.44 5.87 -0.78
C SER A 78 26.24 5.68 0.51
N ALA A 79 26.69 4.46 0.77
CA ALA A 79 27.61 4.16 1.86
C ALA A 79 28.93 4.96 1.77
N ASP A 80 29.18 5.61 0.62
CA ASP A 80 30.30 6.52 0.39
C ASP A 80 30.23 7.82 1.21
N GLU A 81 29.07 8.28 1.67
CA GLU A 81 29.00 9.51 2.50
C GLU A 81 29.39 9.29 3.97
N ILE A 82 29.24 8.07 4.50
CA ILE A 82 29.60 7.75 5.90
C ILE A 82 31.13 7.69 6.10
N SER A 83 31.88 7.36 5.05
CA SER A 83 33.34 7.19 5.14
C SER A 83 34.11 8.51 5.09
N LYS A 84 33.43 9.65 4.90
CA LYS A 84 34.07 10.98 4.77
C LYS A 84 34.02 11.83 6.06
N GLU A 85 33.35 11.36 7.10
CA GLU A 85 33.31 12.02 8.43
C GLU A 85 34.05 11.26 9.54
N MET A 86 34.91 10.29 9.21
CA MET A 86 35.92 9.76 10.15
C MET A 86 37.35 9.95 9.62
#